data_AF-N1WP97-F1
#
_entry.id   AF-N1WP97-F1
#
_cell.length_a   1.000
_cell.length_b   1.000
_cell.length_c   1.000
_cell.angle_alpha   90.00
_cell.angle_beta   90.00
_cell.angle_gamma   90.00
#
_symmetry.space_group_name_H-M   'P 1'
#
loop_
_entity.id
_entity.type
_entity.pdbx_description
1 polymer ?
#
loop_
_entity_poly.entity_id
_entity_poly.type
_entity_poly.pdbx_seq_one_letter_code
_entity_poly.pdbx_strand_id
1 'polypeptide(L)'
;MIVSFRSKETKQIWNGNRVKKIPIEIQRIGRRKLRMLNNSQDITDLRIPPSNRLEKLSGNLSGFYSIRINKQWRIIFKWDKGLASEVDIKDYH
;
A
#
# COMPACT_ATOMS: atom_id res chain seq x y z
N MET A 1 -0.30 11.25 -3.98
CA MET A 1 0.39 11.65 -2.72
C MET A 1 -0.18 10.89 -1.53
N ILE A 2 0.64 10.40 -0.60
CA ILE A 2 0.19 9.76 0.64
C ILE A 2 -0.01 10.84 1.72
N VAL A 3 -1.21 10.92 2.29
CA VAL A 3 -1.57 11.92 3.30
C VAL A 3 -1.68 11.35 4.71
N SER A 4 -1.97 10.05 4.86
CA SER A 4 -2.04 9.41 6.18
C SER A 4 -1.73 7.91 6.14
N PHE A 5 -1.27 7.39 7.27
CA PHE A 5 -0.97 5.98 7.48
C PHE A 5 -1.87 5.42 8.59
N ARG A 6 -2.39 4.21 8.38
CA ARG A 6 -3.22 3.54 9.39
C ARG A 6 -2.39 2.87 10.48
N SER A 7 -1.17 2.42 10.15
CA SER A 7 -0.25 1.79 11.10
C SER A 7 1.06 2.56 11.26
N LYS A 8 1.60 2.53 12.48
CA LYS A 8 2.90 3.14 12.82
C LYS A 8 4.02 2.46 12.04
N GLU A 9 3.90 1.16 11.81
CA GLU A 9 4.85 0.33 11.07
C GLU A 9 4.92 0.71 9.60
N THR A 10 3.78 0.92 8.95
CA THR A 10 3.78 1.36 7.55
C THR A 10 4.42 2.73 7.42
N LYS A 11 4.17 3.64 8.36
CA LYS A 11 4.86 4.93 8.42
C LYS A 11 6.38 4.78 8.65
N GLN A 12 6.81 3.84 9.50
CA GLN A 12 8.23 3.54 9.69
C GLN A 12 8.88 3.01 8.40
N ILE A 13 8.23 2.07 7.70
CA ILE A 13 8.67 1.55 6.40
C ILE A 13 8.72 2.66 5.35
N TRP A 14 7.76 3.58 5.37
CA TRP A 14 7.74 4.78 4.52
C TRP A 14 8.90 5.73 4.81
N ASN A 15 9.31 5.88 6.08
CA ASN A 15 10.46 6.70 6.44
C ASN A 15 11.80 6.00 6.15
N GLY A 16 11.82 4.66 6.16
CA GLY A 16 12.99 3.85 5.81
C GLY A 16 13.54 3.10 7.01
N ASN A 17 12.80 3.13 8.10
CA ASN A 17 13.13 2.47 9.33
C ASN A 17 12.71 1.00 9.24
N ARG A 18 13.60 0.11 9.68
CA ARG A 18 13.32 -1.32 9.74
C ARG A 18 12.34 -1.63 10.86
N VAL A 19 11.26 -2.33 10.53
CA VAL A 19 10.27 -2.89 11.45
C VAL A 19 10.61 -4.37 11.70
N LYS A 20 10.91 -4.76 12.94
CA LYS A 20 11.36 -6.13 13.26
C LYS A 20 10.32 -7.21 12.93
N LYS A 21 9.03 -6.92 13.13
CA LYS A 21 7.94 -7.90 12.94
C LYS A 21 7.49 -8.13 11.50
N ILE A 22 8.03 -7.39 10.53
CA ILE A 22 7.69 -7.54 9.11
C ILE A 22 8.93 -8.07 8.38
N PRO A 23 8.83 -9.10 7.52
CA PRO A 23 10.00 -9.61 6.80
C PRO A 23 10.68 -8.52 5.95
N ILE A 24 12.02 -8.57 5.89
CA ILE A 24 12.82 -7.51 5.24
C ILE A 24 12.44 -7.30 3.77
N GLU A 25 12.12 -8.37 3.05
CA GLU A 25 11.71 -8.30 1.64
C GLU A 25 10.38 -7.57 1.46
N ILE A 26 9.42 -7.80 2.37
CA ILE A 26 8.12 -7.12 2.36
C ILE A 26 8.31 -5.63 2.59
N GLN A 27 9.21 -5.24 3.50
CA GLN A 27 9.50 -3.84 3.75
C GLN A 27 10.18 -3.18 2.54
N ARG A 28 11.12 -3.86 1.88
CA ARG A 28 11.81 -3.34 0.69
C ARG A 28 10.84 -3.15 -0.48
N ILE A 29 10.07 -4.18 -0.82
CA ILE A 29 9.10 -4.12 -1.92
C ILE A 29 7.94 -3.19 -1.57
N GLY A 30 7.46 -3.25 -0.32
CA GLY A 30 6.43 -2.37 0.21
C GLY A 30 6.82 -0.91 0.11
N ARG A 31 8.02 -0.52 0.58
CA ARG A 31 8.55 0.86 0.45
C ARG A 31 8.58 1.34 -1.00
N ARG A 32 9.01 0.49 -1.95
CA ARG A 32 9.00 0.83 -3.38
C ARG A 32 7.57 1.09 -3.88
N LYS A 33 6.61 0.24 -3.51
CA LYS A 33 5.21 0.38 -3.90
C LYS A 33 4.52 1.57 -3.21
N LEU A 34 4.88 1.90 -1.97
CA LEU A 34 4.42 3.11 -1.30
C LEU A 34 4.88 4.37 -2.04
N ARG A 35 6.12 4.40 -2.55
CA ARG A 35 6.61 5.52 -3.36
C ARG A 35 5.86 5.65 -4.69
N MET A 36 5.57 4.53 -5.33
CA MET A 36 4.73 4.50 -6.53
C MET A 36 3.32 5.03 -6.20
N LEU A 37 2.67 4.54 -5.15
CA LEU A 37 1.38 5.05 -4.66
C LEU A 37 1.41 6.55 -4.36
N ASN A 38 2.48 7.03 -3.76
CA ASN A 38 2.65 8.46 -3.48
C ASN A 38 2.74 9.31 -4.76
N ASN A 39 3.33 8.77 -5.83
CA ASN A 39 3.57 9.49 -7.07
C ASN A 39 2.43 9.37 -8.09
N SER A 40 1.51 8.42 -7.91
CA SER A 40 0.33 8.27 -8.76
C SER A 40 -0.59 9.49 -8.69
N GLN A 41 -1.09 9.89 -9.85
CA GLN A 41 -2.08 10.97 -9.99
C GLN A 41 -3.48 10.38 -10.22
N ASP A 42 -3.55 9.28 -10.97
CA ASP A 42 -4.77 8.51 -11.18
C ASP A 42 -4.66 7.13 -10.51
N ILE A 43 -5.79 6.58 -10.06
CA ILE A 43 -5.80 5.22 -9.49
C ILE A 43 -5.36 4.17 -10.52
N THR A 44 -5.64 4.42 -11.80
CA THR A 44 -5.30 3.53 -12.91
C THR A 44 -3.80 3.41 -13.14
N ASP A 45 -2.99 4.40 -12.72
CA ASP A 45 -1.52 4.32 -12.72
C ASP A 45 -1.04 3.07 -11.96
N LEU A 46 -1.75 2.71 -10.90
CA LEU A 46 -1.43 1.56 -10.06
C LEU A 46 -1.77 0.21 -10.71
N ARG A 47 -2.37 0.19 -11.91
CA ARG A 47 -2.48 -1.03 -12.72
C ARG A 47 -1.14 -1.44 -13.32
N ILE A 48 -0.17 -0.51 -13.39
CA ILE A 48 1.17 -0.75 -13.91
C ILE A 48 2.16 -0.75 -12.73
N PRO A 49 3.00 -1.80 -12.57
CA PRO A 49 3.01 -3.03 -13.37
C PRO A 49 1.80 -3.94 -13.08
N PRO A 50 1.42 -4.85 -14.01
CA PRO A 50 0.29 -5.78 -13.83
C PRO A 50 0.36 -6.62 -12.54
N SER A 51 1.56 -6.84 -12.01
CA SER A 51 1.79 -7.53 -10.74
C SER A 51 1.24 -6.78 -9.52
N ASN A 52 0.91 -5.50 -9.63
CA ASN A 52 0.19 -4.76 -8.60
C ASN A 52 -1.19 -5.37 -8.34
N ARG A 53 -1.85 -5.89 -9.39
CA ARG A 53 -3.21 -6.43 -9.32
C ARG A 53 -4.11 -5.52 -8.48
N LEU A 54 -4.21 -4.27 -8.92
CA LEU A 54 -5.04 -3.26 -8.27
C LEU A 54 -6.47 -3.78 -8.13
N GLU A 55 -6.99 -3.71 -6.91
CA GLU A 55 -8.31 -4.25 -6.57
C GLU A 55 -9.05 -3.26 -5.69
N LYS A 56 -10.34 -3.01 -5.99
CA LYS A 56 -11.24 -2.29 -5.09
C LYS A 56 -11.85 -3.31 -4.13
N LEU A 57 -11.68 -3.09 -2.83
CA LEU A 57 -12.12 -4.02 -1.80
C LEU A 57 -13.62 -3.84 -1.48
N SER A 58 -14.22 -4.88 -0.93
CA SER A 58 -15.63 -4.97 -0.58
C SER A 58 -15.83 -5.40 0.88
N GLY A 59 -17.10 -5.47 1.33
CA GLY A 59 -17.45 -5.84 2.71
C GLY A 59 -16.92 -4.83 3.74
N ASN A 60 -16.29 -5.33 4.79
CA ASN A 60 -15.73 -4.50 5.88
C ASN A 60 -14.62 -3.55 5.44
N LEU A 61 -14.03 -3.77 4.27
CA LEU A 61 -13.02 -2.91 3.65
C LEU A 61 -13.58 -2.14 2.45
N SER A 62 -14.91 -2.00 2.35
CA SER A 62 -15.54 -1.16 1.33
C SER A 62 -14.96 0.26 1.38
N GLY A 63 -14.65 0.80 0.21
CA GLY A 63 -13.99 2.10 0.05
C GLY A 63 -12.46 2.06 0.08
N PHE A 64 -11.85 0.91 0.39
CA PHE A 64 -10.42 0.71 0.23
C PHE A 64 -10.08 0.11 -1.14
N TYR A 65 -8.84 0.37 -1.55
CA TYR A 65 -8.15 -0.27 -2.65
C TYR A 65 -6.97 -1.07 -2.11
N SER A 66 -6.52 -2.06 -2.87
CA SER A 66 -5.31 -2.81 -2.56
C SER A 66 -4.39 -2.98 -3.76
N ILE A 67 -3.09 -3.03 -3.50
CA ILE A 67 -2.07 -3.50 -4.44
C ILE A 67 -1.21 -4.59 -3.77
N ARG A 68 -0.79 -5.58 -4.55
CA ARG A 68 -0.02 -6.72 -4.03
C ARG A 68 1.43 -6.38 -3.80
N ILE A 69 1.97 -6.83 -2.67
CA ILE A 69 3.41 -6.94 -2.45
C ILE A 69 3.90 -8.29 -2.96
N ASN A 70 3.28 -9.38 -2.49
CA ASN A 70 3.52 -10.76 -2.92
C ASN A 70 2.22 -11.59 -2.84
N LYS A 71 2.29 -12.92 -2.72
CA LYS A 71 1.10 -13.78 -2.58
C LYS A 71 0.27 -13.45 -1.32
N GLN A 72 0.93 -13.15 -0.20
CA GLN A 72 0.33 -12.99 1.13
C GLN A 72 0.10 -11.52 1.53
N TRP A 73 1.02 -10.62 1.22
CA TRP A 73 1.01 -9.23 1.70
C TRP A 73 0.39 -8.25 0.70
N ARG A 74 -0.34 -7.25 1.21
CA ARG A 74 -0.97 -6.17 0.44
C ARG A 74 -0.62 -4.80 1.03
N ILE A 75 -0.60 -3.78 0.17
CA ILE A 75 -0.81 -2.40 0.62
C ILE A 75 -2.29 -2.12 0.41
N ILE A 76 -2.97 -1.67 1.47
CA ILE A 76 -4.37 -1.23 1.46
C ILE A 76 -4.43 0.25 1.76
N PHE A 77 -5.31 0.97 1.07
CA PHE A 77 -5.41 2.42 1.17
C PHE A 77 -6.78 2.91 0.69
N LYS A 78 -7.23 4.05 1.18
CA LYS A 78 -8.31 4.82 0.55
C LYS A 78 -7.71 5.70 -0.53
N TRP A 79 -8.50 5.96 -1.57
CA TRP A 79 -8.09 6.82 -2.68
C TRP A 79 -9.15 7.86 -2.98
N ASP A 80 -8.73 9.12 -3.06
CA ASP A 80 -9.56 10.23 -3.51
C ASP A 80 -8.69 11.21 -4.31
N LYS A 81 -9.03 11.43 -5.59
CA LYS A 81 -8.43 12.43 -6.49
C LYS A 81 -6.90 12.59 -6.35
N GLY A 82 -6.14 11.50 -6.50
CA GLY A 82 -4.68 11.53 -6.42
C GLY A 82 -4.10 11.46 -5.00
N LEU A 83 -4.95 11.40 -3.97
CA LEU A 83 -4.57 11.32 -2.57
C LEU A 83 -4.85 9.91 -2.03
N ALA A 84 -3.82 9.33 -1.42
CA ALA A 84 -3.90 8.06 -0.71
C ALA A 84 -3.92 8.29 0.80
N SER A 85 -4.94 7.79 1.48
CA SER A 85 -5.12 7.92 2.93
C SER A 85 -5.31 6.56 3.59
N GLU A 86 -5.13 6.51 4.91
CA GLU A 86 -5.21 5.29 5.72
C GLU A 86 -4.34 4.14 5.18
N VAL A 87 -3.16 4.48 4.66
CA VAL A 87 -2.29 3.52 4.00
C VAL A 87 -1.71 2.52 5.01
N ASP A 88 -1.76 1.23 4.67
CA ASP A 88 -1.31 0.14 5.52
C ASP A 88 -0.68 -1.01 4.72
N ILE A 89 0.43 -1.57 5.20
CA ILE A 89 1.00 -2.84 4.75
C ILE A 89 0.46 -3.93 5.66
N LYS A 90 -0.35 -4.83 5.11
CA LYS A 90 -1.04 -5.86 5.88
C LYS A 90 -0.80 -7.26 5.34
N ASP A 91 -0.70 -8.21 6.26
CA ASP A 91 -0.81 -9.63 5.96
C ASP A 91 -2.28 -9.93 5.59
N TYR A 92 -2.49 -10.46 4.40
CA TYR A 92 -3.82 -10.62 3.80
C TYR A 92 -4.23 -12.11 3.73
N HIS A 93 -3.72 -12.93 4.66
CA HIS A 93 -4.17 -14.30 4.92
C HIS A 93 -4.60 -14.43 6.39
#